data_AF-A0AAP5V3Q2-F1
#
_entry.id   AF-A0AAP5V3Q2-F1
#
_cell.length_a   1.000
_cell.length_b   1.000
_cell.length_c   1.000
_cell.angle_alpha   90.00
_cell.angle_beta   90.00
_cell.angle_gamma   90.00
#
_symmetry.space_group_name_H-M   'P 1'
#
loop_
_entity.id
_entity.type
_entity.pdbx_description
1 polymer ?
#
loop_
_entity_poly.entity_id
_entity_poly.type
_entity_poly.pdbx_seq_one_letter_code
_entity_poly.pdbx_strand_id
1 'polypeptide(L)' 'MKILGVSFFLLAACLIISVTMDMLQGFSFYGAVQNNLSAFKLTTFSEWLMLFLFALFLIREMIVLYKSGKKDA' A
#
# COMPACT_ATOMS: atom_id res chain seq x y z
N MET A 1 10.88 4.78 12.14
CA MET A 1 9.46 5.06 12.44
C MET A 1 8.73 3.74 12.65
N LYS A 2 8.35 3.41 13.90
CA LYS A 2 7.70 2.11 14.21
C LYS A 2 6.39 1.92 13.42
N ILE A 3 5.64 2.99 13.21
CA ILE A 3 4.35 2.95 12.50
C ILE A 3 4.52 2.70 10.99
N LEU A 4 5.39 3.44 10.28
CA LEU A 4 5.59 3.20 8.83
C LEU A 4 6.08 1.79 8.52
N GLY A 5 6.99 1.24 9.36
CA GLY A 5 7.46 -0.13 9.22
C GLY A 5 6.36 -1.15 9.47
N VAL A 6 5.55 -0.95 10.51
CA VAL A 6 4.39 -1.81 10.84
C VAL A 6 3.31 -1.72 9.76
N SER A 7 3.02 -0.54 9.22
CA SER A 7 2.07 -0.34 8.13
C SER A 7 2.51 -1.04 6.85
N PHE A 8 3.80 -0.97 6.50
CA PHE A 8 4.33 -1.67 5.33
C PHE A 8 4.27 -3.20 5.52
N PHE A 9 4.61 -3.69 6.71
CA PHE A 9 4.52 -5.10 7.05
C PHE A 9 3.06 -5.62 6.96
N LEU A 10 2.11 -4.87 7.51
CA LEU A 10 0.68 -5.17 7.41
C LEU A 10 0.21 -5.22 5.95
N LEU A 11 0.64 -4.26 5.13
CA LEU A 11 0.28 -4.20 3.71
C LEU A 11 0.79 -5.44 2.96
N ALA A 12 2.05 -5.83 3.20
CA ALA A 12 2.62 -7.05 2.62
C ALA A 12 1.89 -8.32 3.09
N ALA A 13 1.56 -8.41 4.38
CA ALA A 13 0.82 -9.54 4.93
C ALA A 13 -0.59 -9.66 4.30
N CYS A 14 -1.31 -8.55 4.16
CA CYS A 14 -2.62 -8.53 3.50
C CYS A 14 -2.54 -8.97 2.03
N LEU A 15 -1.52 -8.54 1.29
CA LEU A 15 -1.32 -8.96 -0.10
C LEU A 15 -1.04 -10.46 -0.22
N ILE A 16 -0.21 -11.01 0.68
CA ILE A 16 0.10 -12.45 0.71
C ILE A 16 -1.17 -13.25 1.01
N ILE A 17 -1.97 -12.83 1.99
CA ILE A 17 -3.23 -13.50 2.33
C ILE A 17 -4.20 -13.46 1.14
N SER A 18 -4.34 -12.30 0.48
CA SER A 18 -5.24 -12.13 -0.66
C SER A 18 -4.88 -13.06 -1.84
N VAL A 19 -3.58 -13.10 -2.22
CA VAL A 19 -3.11 -13.98 -3.29
C VAL A 19 -3.24 -15.46 -2.90
N THR A 20 -2.99 -15.80 -1.63
CA THR A 20 -3.13 -17.17 -1.13
C THR A 20 -4.59 -17.63 -1.15
N MET A 21 -5.52 -16.74 -0.77
CA MET A 21 -6.96 -17.04 -0.83
C MET A 21 -7.45 -17.25 -2.26
N ASP A 22 -6.98 -16.46 -3.22
CA ASP A 22 -7.30 -16.67 -4.64
C ASP A 22 -6.77 -18.01 -5.14
N MET A 23 -5.56 -18.42 -4.72
CA MET A 23 -5.03 -19.74 -5.04
C MET A 23 -5.84 -20.88 -4.41
N LEU A 24 -6.31 -20.72 -3.16
CA LEU A 24 -7.19 -21.70 -2.51
C LEU A 24 -8.55 -21.84 -3.22
N GLN A 25 -9.00 -20.79 -3.88
CA GLN A 25 -10.20 -20.79 -4.72
C GLN A 25 -9.96 -21.42 -6.12
N GLY A 26 -8.74 -21.87 -6.41
CA GLY A 26 -8.39 -22.57 -7.65
C GLY A 26 -7.79 -21.68 -8.74
N PHE A 27 -7.47 -20.41 -8.45
CA PHE A 27 -6.74 -19.56 -9.39
C PHE A 27 -5.27 -20.01 -9.49
N SER A 28 -4.70 -19.94 -10.69
CA SER A 28 -3.25 -20.07 -10.86
C SER A 28 -2.55 -18.89 -10.18
N PHE A 29 -1.29 -19.06 -9.74
CA PHE A 29 -0.52 -17.97 -9.12
C PHE A 29 -0.52 -16.69 -9.99
N TYR A 30 -0.32 -16.84 -11.30
CA TYR A 30 -0.39 -15.72 -12.25
C TYR A 30 -1.78 -15.08 -12.31
N GLY A 31 -2.84 -15.89 -12.31
CA GLY A 31 -4.22 -15.42 -12.28
C GLY A 31 -4.58 -14.69 -10.99
N ALA A 32 -4.13 -15.20 -9.84
CA ALA A 32 -4.32 -14.58 -8.52
C ALA A 32 -3.61 -13.21 -8.44
N VAL A 33 -2.36 -13.12 -8.92
CA VAL A 33 -1.64 -11.85 -8.99
C VAL A 33 -2.32 -10.87 -9.95
N GLN A 34 -2.74 -11.33 -11.13
CA GLN A 34 -3.49 -10.48 -12.06
C GLN A 34 -4.83 -10.01 -11.49
N ASN A 35 -5.55 -10.86 -10.75
CA ASN A 35 -6.81 -10.50 -10.11
C ASN A 35 -6.63 -9.38 -9.07
N ASN A 36 -5.64 -9.57 -8.18
CA ASN A 36 -5.29 -8.57 -7.18
C ASN A 36 -4.78 -7.25 -7.80
N LEU A 37 -4.07 -7.32 -8.94
CA LEU A 37 -3.69 -6.12 -9.70
C LEU A 37 -4.86 -5.52 -10.50
N SER A 38 -5.83 -6.33 -10.93
CA SER A 38 -7.02 -5.85 -11.63
C SER A 38 -7.97 -5.08 -10.70
N ALA A 39 -7.88 -5.27 -9.39
CA ALA A 39 -8.54 -4.39 -8.43
C ALA A 39 -8.13 -2.91 -8.64
N PHE A 40 -6.89 -2.65 -9.08
CA PHE A 40 -6.43 -1.31 -9.46
C PHE A 40 -6.99 -0.81 -10.81
N LYS A 41 -7.57 -1.68 -11.64
CA LYS A 41 -8.33 -1.26 -12.83
C LYS A 41 -9.77 -0.88 -12.49
N LEU A 42 -10.32 -1.44 -11.42
CA LEU A 42 -11.68 -1.14 -10.95
C LEU A 42 -11.73 0.14 -10.12
N THR A 43 -10.60 0.62 -9.60
CA THR A 43 -10.52 1.92 -8.94
C THR A 43 -10.88 3.04 -9.90
N THR A 44 -11.91 3.76 -9.55
CA THR A 44 -12.40 4.94 -10.25
C THR A 44 -11.41 6.09 -10.15
N PHE A 45 -11.51 7.06 -11.07
CA PHE A 45 -10.66 8.25 -11.05
C PHE A 45 -10.68 8.99 -9.69
N SER A 46 -11.83 8.99 -9.01
CA SER A 46 -11.95 9.63 -7.69
C SER A 46 -11.12 8.92 -6.61
N GLU A 47 -11.04 7.59 -6.66
CA GLU A 47 -10.24 6.81 -5.71
C GLU A 47 -8.74 6.97 -5.98
N TRP A 48 -8.34 7.03 -7.24
CA TRP A 48 -6.98 7.38 -7.64
C TRP A 48 -6.55 8.78 -7.17
N LEU A 49 -7.44 9.77 -7.30
CA LEU A 49 -7.20 11.13 -6.83
C LEU A 49 -7.06 11.17 -5.30
N MET A 50 -7.91 10.45 -4.57
CA MET A 50 -7.83 10.33 -3.11
C MET A 50 -6.51 9.70 -2.66
N LEU A 51 -6.09 8.59 -3.27
CA LEU A 51 -4.81 7.93 -2.98
C LEU A 51 -3.62 8.85 -3.27
N PHE A 52 -3.68 9.62 -4.36
CA PHE A 52 -2.65 10.60 -4.70
C PHE A 52 -2.52 11.70 -3.65
N LEU A 53 -3.64 12.28 -3.21
CA LEU A 53 -3.65 13.29 -2.14
C LEU A 53 -3.13 12.73 -0.81
N PHE A 54 -3.51 11.49 -0.49
CA PHE A 54 -3.01 10.79 0.69
C PHE A 54 -1.50 10.55 0.63
N ALA A 55 -0.97 10.13 -0.52
CA ALA A 55 0.46 9.97 -0.73
C ALA A 55 1.23 11.30 -0.57
N LEU A 56 0.70 12.41 -1.12
CA LEU A 56 1.28 13.74 -0.92
C LEU A 56 1.31 14.15 0.56
N PHE A 57 0.25 13.84 1.31
CA PHE A 57 0.20 14.10 2.75
C PHE A 57 1.27 13.31 3.49
N LEU A 58 1.43 12.01 3.20
CA LEU A 58 2.47 11.17 3.79
C LEU A 58 3.88 11.65 3.45
N ILE A 59 4.13 12.10 2.22
CA ILE A 59 5.42 12.68 1.81
C ILE A 59 5.69 13.96 2.61
N ARG A 60 4.70 14.84 2.76
CA ARG A 60 4.84 16.06 3.56
C ARG A 60 5.18 15.73 5.01
N GLU A 61 4.46 14.80 5.63
CA GLU A 61 4.72 14.34 7.00
C GLU A 61 6.13 13.75 7.13
N MET A 62 6.57 12.92 6.17
CA MET A 62 7.94 12.42 6.13
C MET A 62 8.98 13.54 6.04
N ILE A 63 8.75 14.57 5.21
CA ILE A 63 9.67 15.71 5.08
C ILE A 63 9.73 16.53 6.37
N VAL A 64 8.59 16.78 7.02
CA VAL A 64 8.53 17.50 8.30
C VAL A 64 9.27 16.74 9.38
N LEU A 65 9.03 15.43 9.49
CA LEU A 65 9.73 14.55 10.44
C LEU A 65 11.23 14.47 10.16
N TYR A 66 11.63 14.39 8.88
CA TYR A 66 13.03 14.41 8.48
C TYR A 66 13.72 15.74 8.83
N LYS A 67 13.04 16.88 8.61
CA LYS A 67 13.55 18.19 9.02
C LYS A 67 13.60 18.36 10.54
N SER A 68 12.64 17.80 11.27
CA SER A 68 12.61 17.85 12.75
C SER A 68 13.74 16.99 13.34
N GLY A 69 13.96 15.78 12.84
CA GLY A 69 15.06 14.92 13.29
C GLY A 69 16.46 15.46 13.01
N LYS A 70 16.58 16.47 12.14
CA LYS A 70 17.84 17.19 11.86
C LYS A 70 18.07 18.40 12.79
N LYS A 71 17.07 18.78 13.61
CA LYS A 71 17.15 19.91 14.55
C LYS A 71 17.58 19.49 15.95
N ASP A 72 17.46 18.20 16.27
CA ASP A 72 17.84 17.59 17.55
C ASP A 72 19.15 16.79 17.47
N ALA A 73 19.96 17.02 16.43
CA ALA A 73 21.29 16.42 16.23
C ALA A 73 22.38 17.49 16.07
#